data_AF-A0ABD5S6J3-F1
#
_entry.id   AF-A0ABD5S6J3-F1
#
_cell.length_a   1.000
_cell.length_b   1.000
_cell.length_c   1.000
_cell.angle_alpha   90.00
_cell.angle_beta   90.00
_cell.angle_gamma   90.00
#
_symmetry.space_group_name_H-M   'P 1'
#
loop_
_entity.id
_entity.type
_entity.pdbx_description
1 polymer ?
#
loop_
_entity_poly.entity_id
_entity_poly.type
_entity_poly.pdbx_seq_one_letter_code
_entity_poly.pdbx_strand_id
1 'polypeptide(L)' 'MSNRQSESAGVVKCSADGVVVIPVEVREVLGIKNKEAFLRLNDISVAKVVNEDDDTKLSDVEEENA' A
#
# COMPACT_ATOMS: atom_id res chain seq x y z
N MET A 1 -17.88 -7.07 -21.37
CA MET A 1 -17.30 -7.19 -20.01
C MET A 1 -16.00 -6.42 -20.02
N SER A 2 -15.96 -5.24 -19.38
CA SER A 2 -14.77 -4.39 -19.42
C SER A 2 -13.72 -4.91 -18.44
N ASN A 3 -12.65 -5.48 -18.98
CA ASN A 3 -11.48 -5.92 -18.24
C ASN A 3 -10.78 -4.67 -17.69
N ARG A 4 -11.09 -4.27 -16.44
CA ARG A 4 -10.34 -3.23 -15.73
C ARG A 4 -8.98 -3.81 -15.39
N GLN A 5 -8.05 -3.74 -16.33
CA GLN A 5 -6.65 -3.96 -16.04
C GLN A 5 -6.24 -2.89 -15.03
N SER A 6 -6.03 -3.29 -13.77
CA SER A 6 -5.47 -2.41 -12.76
C SER A 6 -4.08 -1.99 -13.23
N GLU A 7 -3.96 -0.77 -13.76
CA GLU A 7 -2.68 -0.16 -14.03
C GLU A 7 -2.02 0.11 -12.69
N SER A 8 -1.03 -0.71 -12.34
CA SER A 8 -0.25 -0.54 -11.11
C SER A 8 0.73 0.61 -11.31
N ALA A 9 0.62 1.64 -10.48
CA ALA A 9 1.54 2.77 -10.47
C ALA A 9 2.90 2.43 -9.80
N GLY A 10 3.12 1.16 -9.44
CA GLY A 10 4.33 0.66 -8.80
C GLY A 10 4.09 0.20 -7.36
N VAL A 11 5.10 -0.50 -6.80
CA VAL A 11 5.15 -0.91 -5.39
C VAL A 11 6.12 0.02 -4.66
N VAL A 12 5.68 0.61 -3.55
CA VAL A 12 6.51 1.47 -2.69
C VAL A 12 6.64 0.85 -1.31
N LYS A 13 7.82 0.97 -0.71
CA LYS A 13 8.05 0.53 0.67
C LYS A 13 7.55 1.60 1.63
N CYS A 14 6.81 1.19 2.65
CA CYS A 14 6.52 2.02 3.81
C CYS A 14 7.78 2.14 4.68
N SER A 15 7.98 3.30 5.29
CA SER A 15 8.97 3.46 6.37
C SER A 15 8.47 2.81 7.66
N ALA A 16 9.36 2.69 8.67
CA ALA A 16 9.05 2.07 9.95
C ALA A 16 7.95 2.81 10.75
N ASP A 17 7.81 4.11 10.53
CA ASP A 17 6.78 5.00 11.06
C ASP A 17 5.48 5.00 10.23
N GLY A 18 5.36 4.13 9.22
CA GLY A 18 4.15 4.00 8.40
C GLY A 18 3.98 5.12 7.38
N VAL A 19 5.05 5.87 7.06
CA VAL A 19 5.01 6.92 6.05
C VAL A 19 5.31 6.35 4.68
N VAL A 20 4.49 6.71 3.69
CA VAL A 20 4.70 6.36 2.29
C VAL A 20 4.93 7.62 1.48
N VAL A 21 6.04 7.65 0.74
CA VAL A 21 6.33 8.73 -0.21
C VAL A 21 5.73 8.36 -1.57
N ILE A 22 4.66 9.04 -1.95
CA ILE A 22 4.08 8.91 -3.31
C ILE A 22 5.07 9.49 -4.33
N PRO A 23 5.57 8.69 -5.30
CA PRO A 23 6.52 9.16 -6.31
C PRO A 23 5.98 10.33 -7.13
N VAL A 24 6.88 11.17 -7.65
CA VAL A 24 6.50 12.39 -8.40
C VAL A 24 5.65 12.06 -9.63
N GLU A 25 5.97 10.98 -10.34
CA GLU A 25 5.21 10.52 -11.51
C GLU A 25 3.76 10.18 -11.15
N VAL A 26 3.55 9.50 -10.03
CA VAL A 26 2.19 9.18 -9.53
C VAL A 26 1.46 10.45 -9.10
N ARG A 27 2.16 11.41 -8.47
CA ARG A 27 1.59 12.72 -8.13
C ARG A 27 1.19 13.53 -9.37
N GLU A 28 1.92 13.39 -10.48
CA GLU A 28 1.58 14.01 -11.76
C GLU A 28 0.32 13.40 -12.35
N VAL A 29 0.21 12.06 -12.39
CA VAL A 29 -0.98 11.34 -12.86
C VAL A 29 -2.21 11.71 -12.03
N LEU A 30 -2.06 11.80 -10.70
CA LEU A 30 -3.11 12.23 -9.79
C LEU A 30 -3.40 13.74 -9.86
N GLY A 31 -2.60 14.52 -10.60
CA GLY A 31 -2.74 15.96 -10.75
C GLY A 31 -2.41 16.75 -9.48
N ILE A 32 -1.69 16.17 -8.53
CA ILE A 32 -1.34 16.74 -7.21
C ILE A 32 0.14 17.13 -7.08
N LYS A 33 0.83 17.34 -8.21
CA LYS A 33 2.22 17.82 -8.18
C LYS A 33 2.31 19.18 -7.47
N ASN A 34 3.24 19.28 -6.52
CA ASN A 34 3.59 20.51 -5.77
C ASN A 34 2.42 21.21 -5.07
N LYS A 35 1.37 20.47 -4.72
CA LYS A 35 0.22 21.00 -3.98
C LYS A 35 -0.18 20.06 -2.86
N GLU A 36 -0.71 20.64 -1.78
CA GLU A 36 -1.40 19.85 -0.78
C GLU A 36 -2.69 19.28 -1.38
N ALA A 37 -2.98 18.03 -1.07
CA ALA A 37 -4.16 17.34 -1.55
C ALA A 37 -4.64 16.34 -0.51
N PHE A 38 -5.97 16.21 -0.42
CA PHE A 38 -6.60 15.16 0.37
C PHE A 38 -6.78 13.92 -0.52
N LEU A 39 -6.18 12.81 -0.12
CA LEU A 39 -6.35 11.51 -0.76
C LEU A 39 -7.32 10.69 0.10
N ARG A 40 -8.36 10.14 -0.54
CA ARG A 40 -9.26 9.19 0.11
C ARG A 40 -8.95 7.79 -0.41
N LEU A 41 -8.40 6.96 0.46
CA LEU A 41 -8.21 5.54 0.19
C LEU A 41 -9.51 4.83 0.56
N ASN A 42 -10.19 4.23 -0.42
CA ASN A 42 -11.46 3.54 -0.17
C ASN A 42 -11.23 2.16 0.46
N ASP A 43 -10.44 1.33 -0.23
CA ASP A 43 -10.15 -0.03 0.20
C ASP A 43 -8.63 -0.21 0.30
N ILE A 44 -8.16 -0.64 1.47
CA ILE A 44 -6.75 -0.96 1.73
C ILE A 44 -6.69 -2.45 2.06
N SER A 45 -5.99 -3.23 1.23
CA SER A 45 -5.69 -4.63 1.52
C SER A 45 -4.25 -4.74 2.00
N VAL A 46 -4.06 -5.19 3.24
CA VAL A 46 -2.73 -5.43 3.81
C VAL A 46 -2.47 -6.93 3.80
N ALA A 47 -1.37 -7.34 3.17
CA ALA A 47 -0.88 -8.71 3.27
C ALA A 47 0.46 -8.69 4.02
N LYS A 48 0.58 -9.52 5.05
CA LYS A 48 1.85 -9.72 5.76
C LYS A 48 2.79 -10.48 4.81
N VAL A 49 3.87 -9.84 4.39
CA VAL A 49 4.94 -10.52 3.66
C VAL A 49 5.77 -11.26 4.69
N VAL A 50 5.58 -12.58 4.77
CA VAL A 50 6.41 -13.44 5.61
C VAL A 50 7.67 -13.74 4.80
N ASN A 51 8.79 -13.14 5.16
CA ASN A 51 10.09 -13.57 4.64
C ASN A 51 10.47 -14.88 5.34
N GLU A 52 11.21 -15.78 4.66
CA GLU A 52 11.60 -17.09 5.22
C GLU A 52 12.45 -16.99 6.50
N ASP A 53 13.03 -15.81 6.78
CA ASP A 53 13.82 -15.51 7.98
C ASP A 53 13.05 -14.76 9.08
N ASP A 54 11.75 -14.47 8.87
CA ASP A 54 10.92 -13.78 9.85
C ASP A 54 10.31 -14.81 10.81
N ASP A 55 10.77 -14.82 12.07
CA ASP A 55 10.36 -15.77 13.12
C ASP A 55 8.88 -15.59 13.55
N THR A 56 8.14 -14.73 12.86
CA THR A 56 6.70 -14.55 13.05
C THR A 56 5.91 -15.63 12.32
N LYS A 57 5.36 -16.57 13.07
CA LYS A 57 4.47 -17.60 12.53
C LYS A 57 3.14 -16.96 12.12
N LEU A 58 2.60 -17.39 10.98
CA LEU A 58 1.29 -16.98 10.48
C LEU A 58 0.15 -17.26 11.48
N SER A 59 0.35 -18.22 12.40
CA SER A 59 -0.58 -18.55 13.48
C SER A 59 -0.84 -17.40 14.46
N ASP A 60 0.10 -16.46 14.60
CA ASP A 60 0.02 -15.42 15.64
C ASP A 60 -0.90 -14.25 15.23
N VAL A 61 -1.36 -14.23 13.97
CA VAL A 61 -2.18 -13.14 13.40
C VAL A 61 -3.68 -13.49 13.40
N GLU A 62 -4.03 -14.76 13.56
CA GLU A 62 -5.42 -15.24 13.52
C GLU A 62 -6.17 -15.10 14.87
N GLU A 63 -5.45 -14.83 15.98
CA GLU A 63 -6.07 -14.72 17.31
C GLU A 63 -6.48 -13.30 17.74
N GLU A 64 -6.07 -12.24 17.03
CA GLU A 64 -6.39 -10.85 17.44
C GLU A 64 -7.68 -10.25 16.82
N ASN A 65 -8.51 -11.07 16.16
CA ASN A 65 -9.79 -10.61 15.60
C ASN A 65 -11.00 -11.52 15.92
N ALA A 66 -10.93 -12.29 17.02
CA ALA A 66 -12.08 -13.04 17.56
C ALA A 66 -12.86 -12.24 18.62
#